data_AF-A0A7W0RLA5-F1
#
_entry.id   AF-A0A7W0RLA5-F1
#
_cell.length_a   1.000
_cell.length_b   1.000
_cell.length_c   1.000
_cell.angle_alpha   90.00
_cell.angle_beta   90.00
_cell.angle_gamma   90.00
#
_symmetry.space_group_name_H-M   'P 1'
#
loop_
_entity.id
_entity.type
_entity.pdbx_description
1 polymer ?
#
loop_
_entity_poly.entity_id
_entity_poly.type
_entity_poly.pdbx_seq_one_letter_code
_entity_poly.pdbx_strand_id
1 'polypeptide(L)'
;LGVMEGAASDLRTGLPRQMIEIHEPMRLLLIVESTLEVLGGIYGRQPAIAELLDNEWVQLVAMDPDNGRFTRFVAGEGFVPWDEHVPDLPVVASSHEYYRGREGFLPPALIVSTTAGSETGARS
;
A
#
# COMPACT_ATOMS: atom_id res chain seq x y z
N LEU A 1 7.50 22.27 -25.72
CA LEU A 1 6.30 22.93 -25.16
C LEU A 1 6.78 23.90 -24.09
N GLY A 2 6.78 25.19 -24.41
CA GLY A 2 7.14 26.26 -23.48
C GLY A 2 5.88 26.98 -23.03
N VAL A 3 5.82 27.36 -21.76
CA VAL A 3 4.78 28.25 -21.23
C VAL A 3 5.39 29.63 -21.11
N MET A 4 4.69 30.63 -21.63
CA MET A 4 5.06 32.04 -21.58
C MET A 4 3.94 32.78 -20.86
N GLU A 5 4.21 33.37 -19.69
CA GLU A 5 3.32 34.35 -19.08
C GLU A 5 3.91 35.75 -19.27
N GLY A 6 3.12 36.64 -19.90
CA GLY A 6 3.27 38.08 -19.78
C GLY A 6 4.49 38.73 -20.46
N ALA A 7 4.26 39.87 -21.10
CA ALA A 7 5.30 40.62 -21.81
C ALA A 7 6.35 41.19 -20.84
N ALA A 8 7.61 40.78 -21.05
CA ALA A 8 8.84 41.24 -20.40
C ALA A 8 9.11 40.72 -18.97
N SER A 9 9.65 39.50 -18.86
CA SER A 9 11.10 39.32 -18.59
C SER A 9 11.44 37.91 -18.07
N ASP A 10 12.47 37.36 -18.70
CA ASP A 10 13.44 36.35 -18.26
C ASP A 10 13.00 34.91 -17.90
N LEU A 11 13.37 33.98 -18.79
CA LEU A 11 13.38 32.54 -18.56
C LEU A 11 14.50 32.21 -17.57
N ARG A 12 14.20 32.17 -16.27
CA ARG A 12 15.09 31.51 -15.31
C ARG A 12 15.14 30.02 -15.63
N THR A 13 16.30 29.54 -16.08
CA THR A 13 16.62 28.12 -16.12
C THR A 13 16.87 27.61 -14.70
N GLY A 14 15.79 27.42 -13.98
CA GLY A 14 15.74 26.57 -12.81
C GLY A 14 14.53 25.67 -12.99
N LEU A 15 14.69 24.55 -13.70
CA LEU A 15 13.75 23.45 -13.54
C LEU A 15 13.76 23.14 -12.04
N PRO A 16 12.64 23.32 -11.31
CA PRO A 16 12.64 22.89 -9.92
C PRO A 16 12.97 21.41 -9.95
N ARG A 17 14.04 21.01 -9.25
CA ARG A 17 14.33 19.60 -8.91
C ARG A 17 13.16 18.92 -8.18
N GLN A 18 12.10 19.66 -7.91
CA GLN A 18 10.85 19.26 -7.29
C GLN A 18 9.87 18.68 -8.33
N MET A 19 10.31 17.64 -9.05
CA MET A 19 9.41 16.83 -9.89
C MET A 19 9.89 15.38 -9.98
N ILE A 20 10.58 14.93 -8.93
CA ILE A 20 10.92 13.54 -8.70
C ILE A 20 10.60 13.27 -7.23
N GLU A 21 9.37 13.57 -6.80
CA GLU A 21 8.82 12.77 -5.71
C GLU A 21 8.77 11.35 -6.25
N ILE A 22 9.63 10.49 -5.71
CA ILE A 22 9.63 9.07 -6.01
C ILE A 22 8.34 8.53 -5.39
N HIS A 23 7.22 8.70 -6.08
CA HIS A 23 5.98 8.03 -5.69
C HIS A 23 6.16 6.57 -6.03
N GLU A 24 6.16 5.75 -4.98
CA GLU A 24 6.03 4.32 -5.18
C GLU A 24 4.73 4.05 -5.95
N PRO A 25 4.75 3.18 -6.97
CA PRO A 25 3.54 2.82 -7.69
C PRO A 25 2.52 2.20 -6.73
N MET A 26 1.52 2.97 -6.33
CA MET A 26 0.41 2.45 -5.55
C MET A 26 -0.53 1.68 -6.46
N ARG A 27 -0.73 0.40 -6.16
CA ARG A 27 -1.69 -0.47 -6.85
C ARG A 27 -2.91 -0.68 -5.97
N LEU A 28 -4.08 -0.67 -6.60
CA LEU A 28 -5.34 -0.95 -5.89
C LEU A 28 -5.37 -2.41 -5.45
N LEU A 29 -5.55 -2.65 -4.15
CA LEU A 29 -5.84 -3.97 -3.60
C LEU A 29 -7.35 -4.18 -3.52
N LEU A 30 -7.84 -5.19 -4.21
CA LEU A 30 -9.22 -5.66 -4.18
C LEU A 30 -9.28 -6.94 -3.36
N ILE A 31 -10.04 -6.91 -2.25
CA ILE A 31 -10.39 -8.10 -1.49
C ILE A 31 -11.86 -8.37 -1.75
N VAL A 32 -12.16 -9.51 -2.38
CA VAL A 32 -13.51 -9.86 -2.80
C VAL A 32 -13.92 -11.15 -2.10
N GLU A 33 -15.02 -11.09 -1.35
CA GLU A 33 -15.65 -12.27 -0.75
C GLU A 33 -16.40 -13.04 -1.84
N SER A 34 -15.78 -14.10 -2.35
CA SER A 34 -16.33 -14.93 -3.42
C SER A 34 -15.50 -16.21 -3.61
N THR A 35 -16.06 -17.19 -4.30
CA THR A 35 -15.35 -18.42 -4.62
C THR A 35 -14.38 -18.23 -5.78
N LEU A 36 -13.33 -19.05 -5.82
CA LEU A 36 -12.36 -19.05 -6.93
C LEU A 36 -13.01 -19.38 -8.28
N GLU A 37 -14.07 -20.20 -8.27
CA GLU A 37 -14.82 -20.51 -9.48
C GLU A 37 -15.50 -19.27 -10.08
N VAL A 38 -16.15 -18.45 -9.24
CA VAL A 38 -16.82 -17.22 -9.70
C VAL A 38 -15.80 -16.22 -10.21
N LEU A 39 -14.72 -15.98 -9.46
CA LEU A 39 -13.68 -15.01 -9.82
C LEU A 39 -12.87 -15.47 -11.04
N GLY A 40 -12.49 -16.75 -11.09
CA GLY A 40 -11.82 -17.35 -12.25
C GLY A 40 -12.71 -17.33 -13.50
N GLY A 41 -14.02 -17.57 -13.33
CA GLY A 41 -14.98 -17.40 -14.41
C GLY A 41 -15.11 -15.95 -14.89
N ILE A 42 -14.95 -14.94 -14.01
CA ILE A 42 -14.95 -13.51 -14.40
C ILE A 42 -13.69 -13.22 -15.19
N TYR A 43 -12.54 -13.61 -14.64
CA TYR A 43 -11.24 -13.46 -15.27
C TYR A 43 -11.24 -14.05 -16.70
N GLY A 44 -11.71 -15.29 -16.87
CA GLY A 44 -11.73 -15.95 -18.17
C GLY A 44 -12.70 -15.36 -19.20
N ARG A 45 -13.77 -14.66 -18.77
CA ARG A 45 -14.80 -14.12 -19.67
C ARG A 45 -14.69 -12.61 -19.91
N GLN A 46 -13.91 -11.88 -19.11
CA GLN A 46 -13.78 -10.42 -19.18
C GLN A 46 -12.33 -10.01 -19.47
N PRO A 47 -11.96 -9.80 -20.75
CA PRO A 47 -10.59 -9.46 -21.14
C PRO A 47 -10.03 -8.23 -20.42
N ALA A 48 -10.86 -7.19 -20.19
CA ALA A 48 -10.43 -5.99 -19.47
C ALA A 48 -10.02 -6.27 -18.01
N ILE A 49 -10.68 -7.24 -17.33
CA ILE A 49 -10.28 -7.65 -15.97
C ILE A 49 -9.00 -8.48 -16.02
N ALA A 50 -8.88 -9.39 -16.99
CA ALA A 50 -7.66 -10.15 -17.19
C ALA A 50 -6.46 -9.24 -17.43
N GLU A 51 -6.58 -8.24 -18.31
CA GLU A 51 -5.52 -7.26 -18.57
C GLU A 51 -5.09 -6.49 -17.31
N LEU A 52 -6.04 -6.08 -16.45
CA LEU A 52 -5.70 -5.39 -15.20
C LEU A 52 -4.92 -6.28 -14.22
N LEU A 53 -5.24 -7.58 -14.18
CA LEU A 53 -4.62 -8.53 -13.28
C LEU A 53 -3.27 -9.05 -13.82
N ASP A 54 -3.23 -9.40 -15.10
CA ASP A 54 -2.04 -9.95 -15.77
C ASP A 54 -0.93 -8.91 -15.90
N ASN A 55 -1.27 -7.64 -16.10
CA ASN A 55 -0.30 -6.54 -16.08
C ASN A 55 -0.01 -6.02 -14.66
N GLU A 56 -0.63 -6.61 -13.64
CA GLU A 56 -0.51 -6.19 -12.24
C GLU A 56 -0.87 -4.71 -12.03
N TRP A 57 -1.87 -4.18 -12.72
CA TRP A 57 -2.37 -2.81 -12.50
C TRP A 57 -3.25 -2.74 -11.25
N VAL A 58 -3.86 -3.87 -10.88
CA VAL A 58 -4.56 -4.10 -9.62
C VAL A 58 -4.12 -5.42 -8.99
N GLN A 59 -4.27 -5.54 -7.68
CA GLN A 59 -4.09 -6.78 -6.95
C GLN A 59 -5.46 -7.34 -6.55
N LEU A 60 -5.64 -8.66 -6.70
CA LEU A 60 -6.86 -9.35 -6.31
C LEU A 60 -6.57 -10.41 -5.26
N VAL A 61 -7.35 -10.39 -4.19
CA VAL A 61 -7.42 -11.42 -3.17
C VAL A 61 -8.86 -11.90 -3.09
N ALA A 62 -9.05 -13.20 -3.25
CA ALA A 62 -10.30 -13.89 -2.96
C ALA A 62 -10.34 -14.23 -1.47
N MET A 63 -11.44 -13.89 -0.81
CA MET A 63 -11.78 -14.41 0.50
C MET A 63 -12.88 -15.45 0.32
N ASP A 64 -12.58 -16.69 0.69
CA ASP A 64 -13.55 -17.78 0.65
C ASP A 64 -14.70 -17.50 1.62
N PRO A 65 -15.97 -17.49 1.15
CA PRO A 65 -17.11 -17.11 1.98
C PRO A 65 -17.45 -18.15 3.07
N ASP A 66 -17.03 -19.41 2.91
CA ASP A 66 -17.38 -20.50 3.82
C ASP A 66 -16.37 -20.65 4.96
N ASN A 67 -15.08 -20.44 4.67
CA ASN A 67 -13.99 -20.68 5.63
C ASN A 67 -13.09 -19.47 5.90
N GLY A 68 -13.31 -18.35 5.20
CA GLY A 68 -12.57 -17.09 5.39
C GLY A 68 -11.11 -17.15 4.94
N ARG A 69 -10.67 -18.20 4.24
CA ARG A 69 -9.30 -18.29 3.72
C ARG A 69 -9.08 -17.32 2.58
N PHE A 70 -7.89 -16.72 2.58
CA PHE A 70 -7.46 -15.83 1.53
C PHE A 70 -6.66 -16.57 0.46
N THR A 71 -6.90 -16.22 -0.80
CA THR A 71 -6.16 -16.70 -1.97
C THR A 71 -5.87 -15.51 -2.86
N ARG A 72 -4.60 -15.25 -3.15
CA ARG A 72 -4.18 -14.11 -3.98
C ARG A 72 -4.04 -14.53 -5.44
N PHE A 73 -4.39 -13.64 -6.35
CA PHE A 73 -4.03 -13.79 -7.76
C PHE A 73 -2.59 -13.33 -8.01
N VAL A 74 -1.81 -14.16 -8.69
CA VAL A 74 -0.44 -13.90 -9.13
C VAL A 74 -0.38 -14.04 -10.64
N ALA A 75 0.03 -12.98 -11.34
CA ALA A 75 0.13 -12.99 -12.80
C ALA A 75 1.05 -14.12 -13.27
N GLY A 76 0.59 -14.93 -14.23
CA GLY A 76 1.32 -16.10 -14.74
C GLY A 76 1.19 -17.38 -13.90
N GLU A 77 0.72 -17.30 -12.65
CA GLU A 77 0.51 -18.48 -11.77
C GLU A 77 -0.97 -18.73 -11.46
N GLY A 78 -1.79 -17.69 -11.46
CA GLY A 78 -3.21 -17.76 -11.11
C GLY A 78 -3.46 -17.57 -9.61
N PHE A 79 -4.47 -18.26 -9.08
CA PHE A 79 -4.87 -18.14 -7.67
C PHE A 79 -3.98 -19.03 -6.78
N VAL A 80 -3.23 -18.41 -5.88
CA VAL A 80 -2.30 -19.06 -4.94
C VAL A 80 -2.75 -18.78 -3.50
N PRO A 81 -2.79 -19.80 -2.61
CA PRO A 81 -3.16 -19.60 -1.20
C PRO A 81 -2.31 -18.51 -0.55
N TRP A 82 -2.96 -17.62 0.20
CA TRP A 82 -2.25 -16.61 0.98
C TRP A 82 -1.74 -17.25 2.28
N ASP A 83 -0.44 -17.49 2.34
CA ASP A 83 0.28 -17.99 3.51
C ASP A 83 1.51 -17.11 3.73
N GLU A 84 1.30 -15.82 4.00
CA GLU A 84 2.38 -14.91 4.35
C GLU A 84 2.46 -14.72 5.86
N HIS A 85 3.63 -15.00 6.39
CA HIS A 85 4.04 -14.61 7.73
C HIS A 85 4.03 -13.08 7.79
N VAL A 86 3.22 -12.50 8.68
CA VAL A 86 3.29 -11.06 8.94
C VAL A 86 4.66 -10.80 9.58
N PRO A 87 5.58 -10.07 8.92
CA PRO A 87 6.87 -9.78 9.53
C PRO A 87 6.67 -8.93 10.79
N ASP A 88 7.51 -9.15 11.80
CA ASP A 88 7.46 -8.38 13.04
C ASP A 88 7.54 -6.88 12.73
N LEU A 89 6.48 -6.14 13.09
CA LEU A 89 6.42 -4.70 12.88
C LEU A 89 7.29 -4.00 13.93
N PRO A 90 8.15 -3.04 13.55
CA PRO A 90 8.84 -2.19 14.50
C PRO A 90 7.83 -1.50 15.43
N VAL A 91 8.04 -1.61 16.74
CA VAL A 91 7.21 -0.96 17.76
C VAL A 91 7.89 0.33 18.22
N VAL A 92 7.19 1.46 18.14
CA VAL A 92 7.71 2.80 18.47
C VAL A 92 6.75 3.57 19.37
N ALA A 93 7.25 4.54 20.13
CA ALA A 93 6.40 5.36 21.00
C ALA A 93 5.68 6.49 20.24
N SER A 94 6.18 6.88 19.07
CA SER A 94 5.54 7.90 18.23
C SER A 94 5.99 7.82 16.77
N SER A 95 5.19 8.41 15.87
CA SER A 95 5.58 8.61 14.47
C SER A 95 6.86 9.46 14.37
N HIS A 96 7.01 10.48 15.21
CA HIS A 96 8.19 11.33 15.20
C HIS A 96 9.47 10.52 15.46
N GLU A 97 9.46 9.60 16.43
CA GLU A 97 10.61 8.71 16.70
C GLU A 97 10.95 7.83 15.50
N TYR A 98 9.93 7.35 14.78
CA TYR A 98 10.12 6.44 13.66
C TYR A 98 10.71 7.12 12.42
N TYR A 99 10.23 8.32 12.08
CA TYR A 99 10.65 9.01 10.84
C TYR A 99 11.85 9.97 11.02
N ARG A 100 12.17 10.45 12.23
CA ARG A 100 13.23 11.47 12.42
C ARG A 100 14.60 10.95 11.98
N GLY A 101 15.23 11.67 11.04
CA GLY A 101 16.60 11.38 10.59
C GLY A 101 16.73 10.15 9.70
N ARG A 102 15.61 9.56 9.26
CA ARG A 102 15.58 8.49 8.26
C ARG A 102 15.14 9.06 6.93
N GLU A 103 15.88 8.75 5.88
CA GLU A 103 15.56 9.13 4.50
C GLU A 103 15.14 7.87 3.74
N GLY A 104 14.11 7.97 2.90
CA GLY A 104 13.58 6.85 2.10
C GLY A 104 12.32 6.19 2.69
N PHE A 105 11.91 5.07 2.07
CA PHE A 105 10.72 4.32 2.46
C PHE A 105 10.95 3.60 3.79
N LEU A 106 10.06 3.83 4.75
CA LEU A 106 10.01 3.07 5.99
C LEU A 106 8.83 2.10 5.93
N PRO A 107 9.03 0.81 6.26
CA PRO A 107 7.91 -0.13 6.35
C PRO A 107 6.92 0.33 7.43
N PRO A 108 5.70 -0.23 7.46
CA PRO A 108 4.75 0.04 8.54
C PRO A 108 5.38 -0.22 9.92
N ALA A 109 5.00 0.58 10.90
CA ALA A 109 5.40 0.43 12.30
C ALA A 109 4.18 0.53 13.21
N LEU A 110 4.22 -0.17 14.33
CA LEU A 110 3.19 -0.14 15.36
C LEU A 110 3.51 0.96 16.37
N ILE A 111 2.64 1.97 16.48
CA ILE A 111 2.75 2.98 17.53
C ILE A 111 1.97 2.50 18.75
N VAL A 112 2.65 2.32 19.88
CA VAL A 112 2.01 2.01 21.16
C VAL A 112 2.07 3.23 22.06
N SER A 113 0.91 3.75 22.45
CA SER A 113 0.82 4.78 23.48
C SER A 113 1.24 4.18 24.81
N THR A 114 2.31 4.70 25.41
CA THR A 114 2.59 4.43 26.82
C THR A 114 1.50 5.10 27.62
N THR A 115 0.45 4.36 27.98
CA THR A 115 -0.44 4.79 29.06
C THR A 115 0.41 4.83 30.32
N ALA A 116 0.78 6.05 30.74
CA ALA A 116 1.34 6.27 32.06
C ALA A 116 0.28 5.87 33.09
N GLY A 117 0.35 4.63 33.56
CA GLY A 117 -0.37 4.17 34.74
C GLY A 117 0.09 5.02 35.92
N SER A 118 -0.70 6.02 36.28
CA SER A 118 -0.57 6.70 37.57
C SER A 118 -1.29 5.87 38.63
N GLU A 119 -0.72 4.72 38.97
CA GLU A 119 -1.01 4.09 40.26
C GLU A 119 -0.10 4.73 41.32
N THR A 120 -0.56 5.84 41.90
CA THR A 120 -0.07 6.26 43.21
C THR A 120 -1.07 5.76 44.24
N GLY A 121 -0.89 4.51 44.65
CA GLY A 121 -1.46 3.93 45.85
C GLY A 121 -0.57 4.17 47.07
N ALA A 122 -1.17 4.76 48.10
CA ALA A 122 -0.87 4.63 49.53
C ALA A 122 0.47 5.15 50.12
N ARG A 123 0.31 6.11 51.05
CA ARG A 123 0.90 6.32 52.40
C ARG A 123 0.84 7.83 52.65
N SER A 124 0.17 8.38 53.67
CA SER A 124 -0.10 7.95 55.05
C SER A 124 -1.26 8.78 55.62
#